data_AF-A0A661TMU5-F1
#
_entry.id   AF-A0A661TMU5-F1
#
_cell.length_a   1.000
_cell.length_b   1.000
_cell.length_c   1.000
_cell.angle_alpha   90.00
_cell.angle_beta   90.00
_cell.angle_gamma   90.00
#
_symmetry.space_group_name_H-M   'P 1'
#
loop_
_entity.id
_entity.type
_entity.pdbx_description
1 polymer ?
#
loop_
_entity_poly.entity_id
_entity_poly.type
_entity_poly.pdbx_seq_one_letter_code
_entity_poly.pdbx_strand_id
1 'polypeptide(L)'
;MPAAGTIKDGAMRHKYFFILFICFIFLLEGSLFAEESEVAEEEKPKLWQGAISLGYNKTSGNTNTSALSAGFFADRKSDKDEVNLKATLSYSSSDKKMDTQKWYTMSRYAYSFWKKKWYNFYKLELDHDRFANIDYRILPSMGVGYWFSDSEDFKAMTEAAAGFEHTNYRDDTKDSNEILLIPKAYLEKKVFKNSRISQELILYPSLT
;
A
#
# COMPACT_ATOMS: atom_id res chain seq x y z
N MET A 1 48.09 -25.77 12.01
CA MET A 1 47.02 -26.68 12.48
C MET A 1 46.78 -26.42 13.96
N PRO A 2 45.53 -26.40 14.49
CA PRO A 2 44.53 -25.34 14.26
C PRO A 2 43.81 -24.81 15.54
N ALA A 3 43.08 -23.69 15.35
CA ALA A 3 41.76 -23.25 15.87
C ALA A 3 41.31 -23.38 17.35
N ALA A 4 40.83 -22.25 17.91
CA ALA A 4 39.53 -22.05 18.57
C ALA A 4 39.34 -20.52 18.76
N GLY A 5 38.27 -19.81 18.40
CA GLY A 5 36.89 -20.19 18.15
C GLY A 5 36.04 -19.90 19.38
N THR A 6 35.55 -18.66 19.56
CA THR A 6 34.35 -18.42 20.37
C THR A 6 33.53 -17.26 19.82
N ILE A 7 32.33 -17.62 19.39
CA ILE A 7 31.27 -16.79 18.83
C ILE A 7 30.34 -16.41 19.99
N LYS A 8 29.70 -15.24 19.85
CA LYS A 8 28.31 -14.90 20.24
C LYS A 8 28.23 -13.79 21.29
N ASP A 9 27.93 -12.59 20.82
CA ASP A 9 26.88 -11.79 21.47
C ASP A 9 26.20 -10.86 20.46
N GLY A 10 25.19 -11.40 19.77
CA GLY A 10 24.38 -10.70 18.76
C GLY A 10 22.87 -10.88 18.97
N ALA A 11 22.45 -11.33 20.15
CA ALA A 11 21.08 -11.81 20.38
C ALA A 11 20.17 -10.84 21.14
N MET A 12 20.53 -9.55 21.25
CA MET A 12 19.80 -8.58 22.11
C MET A 12 19.30 -7.31 21.39
N ARG A 13 19.21 -7.28 20.05
CA ARG A 13 18.63 -6.12 19.31
C ARG A 13 17.28 -6.35 18.64
N HIS A 14 16.77 -7.58 18.58
CA HIS A 14 15.58 -7.92 17.78
C HIS A 14 14.25 -7.96 18.56
N LYS A 15 14.23 -7.69 19.87
CA LYS A 15 13.02 -7.83 20.69
C LYS A 15 12.26 -6.52 20.97
N TYR A 16 12.81 -5.37 20.60
CA TYR A 16 12.20 -4.07 20.92
C TYR A 16 11.48 -3.39 19.74
N PHE A 17 11.62 -3.91 18.51
CA PHE A 17 10.97 -3.30 17.34
C PHE A 17 9.49 -3.72 17.17
N PHE A 18 9.07 -4.83 17.79
CA PHE A 18 7.72 -5.40 17.62
C PHE A 18 6.67 -4.87 18.61
N ILE A 19 7.05 -4.03 19.59
CA ILE A 19 6.15 -3.54 20.66
C ILE A 19 5.73 -2.07 20.46
N LEU A 20 6.25 -1.38 19.45
CA LEU A 20 6.03 0.06 19.27
C LEU A 20 4.81 0.45 18.40
N PHE A 21 4.05 -0.50 17.85
CA PHE A 21 2.94 -0.19 16.93
C PHE A 21 1.54 -0.10 17.57
N ILE A 22 1.40 -0.33 18.88
CA ILE A 22 0.08 -0.38 19.56
C ILE A 22 -0.24 0.88 20.41
N CYS A 23 0.66 1.88 20.52
CA CYS A 23 0.46 3.01 21.45
C CYS A 23 0.32 4.41 20.81
N PHE A 24 0.05 4.55 19.51
CA PHE A 24 -0.12 5.87 18.87
C PHE A 24 -1.56 6.23 18.45
N ILE A 25 -2.57 5.52 18.98
CA ILE A 25 -3.99 5.89 18.84
C ILE A 25 -4.56 6.05 20.24
N PHE A 26 -4.10 7.05 20.99
CA PHE A 26 -4.76 7.54 22.21
C PHE A 26 -4.19 8.92 22.53
N LEU A 27 -4.60 9.94 21.76
CA LEU A 27 -4.51 11.35 22.15
C LEU A 27 -5.42 12.17 21.24
N LEU A 28 -6.73 12.00 21.41
CA LEU A 28 -7.72 13.06 21.20
C LEU A 28 -9.04 12.68 21.90
N GLU A 29 -9.02 12.64 23.24
CA GLU A 29 -10.22 12.97 24.00
C GLU A 29 -10.45 14.48 23.77
N GLY A 30 -11.63 14.99 23.44
CA GLY A 30 -12.94 14.60 23.91
C GLY A 30 -13.60 15.92 24.33
N SER A 31 -14.35 16.52 23.42
CA SER A 31 -15.31 17.57 23.74
C SER A 31 -16.55 17.32 22.89
N LEU A 32 -17.24 16.25 23.25
CA LEU A 32 -18.63 16.00 22.87
C LEU A 32 -19.50 16.70 23.90
N PHE A 33 -20.02 17.87 23.55
CA PHE A 33 -21.40 18.27 23.79
C PHE A 33 -21.70 19.40 22.81
N ALA A 34 -22.38 19.07 21.72
CA ALA A 34 -23.03 20.06 20.88
C ALA A 34 -24.45 19.57 20.62
N GLU A 35 -25.38 20.39 21.09
CA GLU A 35 -26.83 20.28 21.03
C GLU A 35 -27.31 20.12 19.59
N GLU A 36 -28.21 19.17 19.38
CA GLU A 36 -28.75 18.83 18.07
C GLU A 36 -29.81 19.85 17.68
N SER A 37 -29.44 20.78 16.80
CA SER A 37 -30.38 21.60 16.04
C SER A 37 -30.53 21.00 14.64
N GLU A 38 -31.71 20.45 14.34
CA GLU A 38 -32.11 20.03 12.99
C GLU A 38 -32.05 21.22 12.03
N VAL A 39 -30.96 21.29 11.26
CA VAL A 39 -30.88 22.09 10.02
C VAL A 39 -30.79 21.06 8.90
N ALA A 40 -31.72 21.14 7.95
CA ALA A 40 -31.74 20.30 6.75
C ALA A 40 -30.35 20.28 6.10
N GLU A 41 -29.68 19.13 6.19
CA GLU A 41 -28.30 18.95 5.77
C GLU A 41 -28.29 18.85 4.23
N GLU A 42 -27.81 19.90 3.57
CA GLU A 42 -27.36 19.77 2.18
C GLU A 42 -26.34 18.62 2.15
N GLU A 43 -26.63 17.55 1.41
CA GLU A 43 -25.73 16.39 1.29
C GLU A 43 -24.38 16.84 0.72
N LYS A 44 -23.44 17.16 1.61
CA LYS A 44 -22.06 17.50 1.24
C LYS A 44 -21.49 16.32 0.45
N PRO A 45 -20.78 16.57 -0.66
CA PRO A 45 -20.23 15.49 -1.46
C PRO A 45 -19.36 14.59 -0.60
N LYS A 46 -19.62 13.28 -0.62
CA LYS A 46 -18.89 12.30 0.18
C LYS A 46 -17.46 12.17 -0.34
N LEU A 47 -16.55 12.93 0.27
CA LEU A 47 -15.16 13.00 -0.15
C LEU A 47 -14.39 11.70 0.11
N TRP A 48 -14.76 10.97 1.18
CA TRP A 48 -14.11 9.73 1.59
C TRP A 48 -14.91 8.50 1.17
N GLN A 49 -14.22 7.54 0.55
CA GLN A 49 -14.69 6.19 0.30
C GLN A 49 -13.70 5.23 0.93
N GLY A 50 -14.18 4.18 1.57
CA GLY A 50 -13.28 3.23 2.22
C GLY A 50 -13.93 1.86 2.38
N ALA A 51 -13.09 0.85 2.51
CA ALA A 51 -13.48 -0.53 2.68
C ALA A 51 -12.52 -1.23 3.63
N ILE A 52 -13.07 -2.09 4.48
CA ILE A 52 -12.34 -3.03 5.32
C ILE A 52 -12.76 -4.43 4.89
N SER A 53 -11.80 -5.33 4.72
CA SER A 53 -12.02 -6.73 4.38
C SER A 53 -11.31 -7.65 5.36
N LEU A 54 -11.96 -8.75 5.71
CA LEU A 54 -11.41 -9.83 6.52
C LEU A 54 -11.78 -11.14 5.83
N GLY A 55 -10.81 -12.04 5.68
CA GLY A 55 -11.01 -13.32 4.99
C GLY A 55 -10.30 -14.45 5.72
N TYR A 56 -11.00 -15.56 5.93
CA TYR A 56 -10.45 -16.79 6.49
C TYR A 56 -10.83 -17.97 5.58
N ASN A 57 -9.84 -18.79 5.23
CA ASN A 57 -10.01 -19.99 4.43
C ASN A 57 -9.37 -21.18 5.15
N LYS A 58 -10.03 -22.34 5.10
CA LYS A 58 -9.50 -23.60 5.60
C LYS A 58 -9.87 -24.71 4.62
N THR A 59 -8.87 -25.47 4.18
CA THR A 59 -9.06 -26.64 3.31
C THR A 59 -8.55 -27.89 4.02
N SER A 60 -9.27 -29.00 3.88
CA SER A 60 -8.90 -30.31 4.40
C SER A 60 -8.94 -31.35 3.31
N GLY A 61 -8.03 -32.33 3.34
CA GLY A 61 -7.92 -33.38 2.33
C GLY A 61 -6.53 -34.00 2.41
N ASN A 62 -5.87 -34.19 1.27
CA ASN A 62 -4.48 -34.66 1.23
C ASN A 62 -3.51 -33.67 1.91
N THR A 63 -3.86 -32.39 1.94
CA THR A 63 -3.09 -31.30 2.55
C THR A 63 -4.05 -30.42 3.35
N ASN A 64 -3.69 -30.10 4.59
CA ASN A 64 -4.48 -29.19 5.42
C ASN A 64 -3.93 -27.77 5.30
N THR A 65 -4.71 -26.86 4.75
CA THR A 65 -4.30 -25.46 4.62
C THR A 65 -5.19 -24.53 5.43
N SER A 66 -4.62 -23.45 5.95
CA SER A 66 -5.35 -22.34 6.55
C SER A 66 -4.78 -21.02 6.05
N ALA A 67 -5.64 -20.06 5.73
CA ALA A 67 -5.24 -18.74 5.30
C ALA A 67 -6.10 -17.68 6.00
N LEU A 68 -5.47 -16.61 6.45
CA LEU A 68 -6.05 -15.42 7.03
C LEU A 68 -5.60 -14.22 6.21
N SER A 69 -6.53 -13.33 5.90
CA SER A 69 -6.25 -12.08 5.19
C SER A 69 -7.04 -10.94 5.81
N ALA A 70 -6.44 -9.76 5.83
CA ALA A 70 -7.11 -8.52 6.18
C ALA A 70 -6.72 -7.44 5.18
N GLY A 71 -7.66 -6.56 4.86
CA GLY A 71 -7.45 -5.44 3.94
C GLY A 71 -8.13 -4.18 4.45
N PHE A 72 -7.48 -3.07 4.22
CA PHE A 72 -7.99 -1.72 4.45
C PHE A 72 -7.71 -0.88 3.22
N PHE A 73 -8.69 -0.09 2.83
CA PHE A 73 -8.61 0.85 1.73
C PHE A 73 -9.38 2.10 2.09
N ALA A 74 -8.79 3.26 1.82
CA ALA A 74 -9.47 4.54 1.95
C ALA A 74 -8.97 5.51 0.87
N ASP A 75 -9.91 6.06 0.12
CA ASP A 75 -9.69 7.12 -0.85
C ASP A 75 -10.42 8.38 -0.41
N ARG A 76 -9.73 9.51 -0.44
CA ARG A 76 -10.33 10.83 -0.38
C ARG A 76 -10.15 11.49 -1.73
N LYS A 77 -11.23 11.84 -2.42
CA LYS A 77 -11.17 12.65 -3.64
C LYS A 77 -11.88 13.97 -3.42
N SER A 78 -11.11 15.05 -3.55
CA SER A 78 -11.55 16.43 -3.51
C SER A 78 -11.39 17.05 -4.90
N ASP A 79 -11.75 18.31 -5.06
CA ASP A 79 -11.66 19.01 -6.34
C ASP A 79 -10.23 19.18 -6.85
N LYS A 80 -9.27 19.26 -5.94
CA LYS A 80 -7.86 19.53 -6.24
C LYS A 80 -6.91 18.48 -5.70
N ASP A 81 -7.31 17.71 -4.69
CA ASP A 81 -6.43 16.78 -4.01
C ASP A 81 -7.05 15.39 -3.91
N GLU A 82 -6.18 14.38 -3.98
CA GLU A 82 -6.53 12.99 -3.81
C GLU A 82 -5.59 12.36 -2.77
N VAL A 83 -6.15 11.60 -1.84
CA VAL A 83 -5.41 10.79 -0.87
C VAL A 83 -5.82 9.34 -1.07
N ASN A 84 -4.86 8.45 -1.28
CA ASN A 84 -5.10 7.00 -1.32
C ASN A 84 -4.34 6.32 -0.19
N LEU A 85 -5.01 5.49 0.59
CA LEU A 85 -4.45 4.68 1.65
C LEU A 85 -4.83 3.23 1.41
N LYS A 86 -3.86 2.32 1.50
CA LYS A 86 -4.08 0.88 1.36
C LYS A 86 -3.21 0.15 2.36
N ALA A 87 -3.77 -0.84 3.04
CA ALA A 87 -3.02 -1.77 3.86
C ALA A 87 -3.56 -3.19 3.66
N THR A 88 -2.67 -4.18 3.57
CA THR A 88 -3.05 -5.58 3.43
C THR A 88 -2.16 -6.46 4.29
N LEU A 89 -2.76 -7.45 4.94
CA LEU A 89 -2.10 -8.48 5.74
C LEU A 89 -2.49 -9.83 5.19
N SER A 90 -1.53 -10.76 5.08
CA SER A 90 -1.82 -12.15 4.70
C SER A 90 -0.93 -13.11 5.45
N TYR A 91 -1.56 -14.15 5.99
CA TYR A 91 -0.92 -15.22 6.72
C TYR A 91 -1.50 -16.55 6.25
N SER A 92 -0.67 -17.53 5.92
CA SER A 92 -1.17 -18.88 5.65
C SER A 92 -0.20 -19.96 6.11
N SER A 93 -0.76 -21.14 6.30
CA SER A 93 -0.01 -22.34 6.65
C SER A 93 -0.55 -23.56 5.92
N SER A 94 0.36 -24.45 5.54
CA SER A 94 0.10 -25.76 4.97
C SER A 94 0.69 -26.83 5.88
N ASP A 95 -0.12 -27.80 6.30
CA ASP A 95 0.25 -28.88 7.23
C ASP A 95 0.97 -28.36 8.49
N LYS A 96 0.42 -27.29 9.08
CA LYS A 96 0.95 -26.57 10.26
C LYS A 96 2.30 -25.87 10.05
N LYS A 97 2.83 -25.85 8.82
CA LYS A 97 4.01 -25.08 8.45
C LYS A 97 3.56 -23.79 7.76
N MET A 98 3.97 -22.65 8.30
CA MET A 98 3.71 -21.36 7.68
C MET A 98 4.32 -21.31 6.28
N ASP A 99 3.56 -20.80 5.31
CA ASP A 99 3.97 -20.66 3.90
C ASP A 99 3.72 -19.23 3.35
N THR A 100 2.92 -18.41 4.03
CA THR A 100 2.79 -16.98 3.75
C THR A 100 2.82 -16.19 5.05
N GLN A 101 3.64 -15.14 5.07
CA GLN A 101 3.61 -14.07 6.06
C GLN A 101 4.03 -12.80 5.35
N LYS A 102 3.05 -11.98 4.97
CA LYS A 102 3.29 -10.75 4.23
C LYS A 102 2.37 -9.63 4.67
N TRP A 103 2.89 -8.41 4.58
CA TRP A 103 2.09 -7.21 4.73
C TRP A 103 2.56 -6.15 3.74
N TYR A 104 1.63 -5.29 3.34
CA TYR A 104 1.90 -4.20 2.40
C TYR A 104 1.06 -2.99 2.82
N THR A 105 1.69 -1.82 2.84
CA THR A 105 1.04 -0.53 3.11
C THR A 105 1.44 0.47 2.05
N MET A 106 0.48 1.25 1.58
CA MET A 106 0.68 2.34 0.62
C MET A 106 -0.07 3.58 1.07
N SER A 107 0.63 4.71 0.97
CA SER A 107 0.03 6.03 1.07
C SER A 107 0.40 6.84 -0.15
N ARG A 108 -0.58 7.53 -0.73
CA ARG A 108 -0.38 8.41 -1.88
C ARG A 108 -1.15 9.70 -1.67
N TYR A 109 -0.49 10.81 -1.99
CA TYR A 109 -1.10 12.13 -2.07
C TYR A 109 -0.86 12.70 -3.45
N ALA A 110 -1.92 13.11 -4.14
CA ALA A 110 -1.84 13.78 -5.44
C ALA A 110 -2.51 15.16 -5.37
N TYR A 111 -1.91 16.14 -6.04
CA TYR A 111 -2.44 17.50 -6.13
C TYR A 111 -2.55 17.92 -7.59
N SER A 112 -3.77 18.25 -8.01
CA SER A 112 -4.13 18.66 -9.35
C SER A 112 -4.00 20.17 -9.54
N PHE A 113 -3.33 20.56 -10.61
CA PHE A 113 -3.09 21.93 -11.02
C PHE A 113 -3.32 22.10 -12.53
N TRP A 114 -3.16 23.33 -13.06
CA TRP A 114 -3.43 23.68 -14.47
C TRP A 114 -4.73 23.06 -15.04
N LYS A 115 -5.88 23.61 -14.61
CA LYS A 115 -7.21 23.16 -15.05
C LYS A 115 -7.51 21.68 -14.74
N LYS A 116 -6.91 21.14 -13.66
CA LYS A 116 -7.05 19.74 -13.21
C LYS A 116 -6.55 18.68 -14.21
N LYS A 117 -5.80 19.08 -15.23
CA LYS A 117 -5.22 18.13 -16.20
C LYS A 117 -3.88 17.60 -15.75
N TRP A 118 -3.07 18.45 -15.13
CA TRP A 118 -1.78 18.07 -14.58
C TRP A 118 -1.92 17.85 -13.08
N TYR A 119 -1.14 16.90 -12.56
CA TYR A 119 -1.03 16.71 -11.13
C TYR A 119 0.35 16.22 -10.77
N ASN A 120 0.80 16.55 -9.57
CA ASN A 120 1.98 15.95 -8.96
C ASN A 120 1.51 14.99 -7.88
N PHE A 121 2.29 13.95 -7.61
CA PHE A 121 1.98 13.01 -6.56
C PHE A 121 3.23 12.58 -5.80
N TYR A 122 3.01 12.21 -4.56
CA TYR A 122 3.98 11.60 -3.65
C TYR A 122 3.38 10.29 -3.17
N LYS A 123 4.15 9.22 -3.23
CA LYS A 123 3.72 7.88 -2.85
C LYS A 123 4.80 7.24 -1.98
N LEU A 124 4.38 6.64 -0.88
CA LEU A 124 5.23 5.85 0.00
C LEU A 124 4.66 4.45 0.10
N GLU A 125 5.48 3.46 -0.24
CA GLU A 125 5.16 2.05 -0.12
C GLU A 125 6.08 1.38 0.90
N LEU A 126 5.51 0.51 1.71
CA LEU A 126 6.19 -0.28 2.71
C LEU A 126 5.68 -1.71 2.62
N ASP A 127 6.57 -2.68 2.56
CA ASP A 127 6.18 -4.08 2.55
C ASP A 127 7.17 -5.00 3.27
N HIS A 128 6.65 -6.18 3.60
CA HIS A 128 7.38 -7.29 4.16
C HIS A 128 6.86 -8.55 3.49
N ASP A 129 7.79 -9.39 3.03
CA ASP A 129 7.47 -10.73 2.57
C ASP A 129 8.53 -11.70 3.06
N ARG A 130 8.17 -12.47 4.09
CA ARG A 130 9.05 -13.44 4.73
C ARG A 130 9.59 -14.48 3.76
N PHE A 131 8.77 -14.91 2.80
CA PHE A 131 9.08 -16.02 1.88
C PHE A 131 9.82 -15.54 0.64
N ALA A 132 9.72 -14.25 0.32
CA ALA A 132 10.61 -13.56 -0.63
C ALA A 132 11.94 -13.10 0.01
N ASN A 133 12.23 -13.50 1.26
CA ASN A 133 13.41 -13.11 2.03
C ASN A 133 13.50 -11.60 2.36
N ILE A 134 12.40 -10.86 2.27
CA ILE A 134 12.35 -9.41 2.54
C ILE A 134 12.00 -9.20 4.01
N ASP A 135 12.88 -8.56 4.79
CA ASP A 135 12.56 -8.16 6.17
C ASP A 135 11.75 -6.88 6.18
N TYR A 136 12.17 -5.91 5.38
CA TYR A 136 11.33 -4.79 5.00
C TYR A 136 11.83 -4.18 3.69
N ARG A 137 10.90 -3.62 2.95
CA ARG A 137 11.16 -2.80 1.77
C ARG A 137 10.43 -1.49 1.92
N ILE A 138 11.14 -0.41 1.57
CA ILE A 138 10.60 0.95 1.57
C ILE A 138 10.83 1.58 0.21
N LEU A 139 9.77 2.16 -0.36
CA LEU A 139 9.79 2.80 -1.67
C LEU A 139 9.07 4.15 -1.61
N PRO A 140 9.77 5.24 -1.22
CA PRO A 140 9.34 6.59 -1.53
C PRO A 140 9.46 6.83 -3.03
N SER A 141 8.41 7.42 -3.62
CA SER A 141 8.38 7.85 -5.01
C SER A 141 7.61 9.15 -5.16
N MET A 142 7.97 9.94 -6.16
CA MET A 142 7.25 11.14 -6.54
C MET A 142 7.21 11.27 -8.05
N GLY A 143 6.18 11.92 -8.56
CA GLY A 143 6.00 12.03 -9.99
C GLY A 143 5.00 13.09 -10.40
N VAL A 144 4.84 13.18 -11.71
CA VAL A 144 3.84 14.01 -12.37
C VAL A 144 2.97 13.15 -13.25
N GLY A 145 1.70 13.52 -13.35
CA GLY A 145 0.74 12.88 -14.24
C GLY A 145 -0.04 13.89 -15.04
N TYR A 146 -0.61 13.39 -16.13
CA TYR A 146 -1.44 14.14 -17.05
C TYR A 146 -2.68 13.34 -17.42
N TRP A 147 -3.85 13.94 -17.18
CA TRP A 147 -5.13 13.45 -17.66
C TRP A 147 -5.37 13.95 -19.09
N PHE A 148 -5.42 13.01 -20.03
CA PHE A 148 -5.92 13.27 -21.38
C PHE A 148 -7.45 13.42 -21.35
N SER A 149 -8.12 12.63 -20.51
CA SER A 149 -9.57 12.65 -20.28
C SER A 149 -9.90 12.09 -18.89
N ASP A 150 -10.77 12.74 -18.13
CA ASP A 150 -11.37 12.20 -16.88
C ASP A 150 -12.89 12.36 -16.96
N SER A 151 -13.51 11.60 -17.87
CA SER A 151 -14.97 11.59 -18.07
C SER A 151 -15.55 10.24 -17.65
N GLU A 152 -16.85 10.15 -17.43
CA GLU A 152 -17.51 8.90 -17.03
C GLU A 152 -17.42 7.79 -18.09
N ASP A 153 -17.38 8.17 -19.37
CA ASP A 153 -17.37 7.22 -20.49
C ASP A 153 -15.94 6.88 -20.96
N PHE A 154 -15.00 7.80 -20.75
CA PHE A 154 -13.60 7.62 -21.13
C PHE A 154 -12.63 8.32 -20.18
N LYS A 155 -11.72 7.54 -19.60
CA LYS A 155 -10.61 8.01 -18.78
C LYS A 155 -9.30 7.60 -19.40
N ALA A 156 -8.37 8.54 -19.46
CA ALA A 156 -7.06 8.32 -20.03
C ALA A 156 -6.05 9.20 -19.31
N MET A 157 -5.01 8.60 -18.77
CA MET A 157 -3.92 9.31 -18.10
C MET A 157 -2.58 8.66 -18.37
N THR A 158 -1.52 9.45 -18.19
CA THR A 158 -0.15 8.94 -18.03
C THR A 158 0.51 9.57 -16.81
N GLU A 159 1.39 8.82 -16.15
CA GLU A 159 2.22 9.26 -15.04
C GLU A 159 3.67 8.90 -15.34
N ALA A 160 4.59 9.73 -14.86
CA ALA A 160 6.00 9.42 -14.77
C ALA A 160 6.47 9.74 -13.36
N ALA A 161 7.01 8.74 -12.67
CA ALA A 161 7.56 8.86 -11.33
C ALA A 161 9.02 8.44 -11.28
N ALA A 162 9.75 9.00 -10.32
CA ALA A 162 11.03 8.49 -9.86
C ALA A 162 10.88 8.04 -8.41
N GLY A 163 11.50 6.92 -8.07
CA GLY A 163 11.49 6.36 -6.73
C GLY A 163 12.85 5.84 -6.31
N PHE A 164 13.01 5.65 -5.00
CA PHE A 164 14.18 5.03 -4.41
C PHE A 164 13.70 3.83 -3.59
N GLU A 165 14.09 2.63 -3.98
CA GLU A 165 13.78 1.40 -3.26
C GLU A 165 14.97 1.05 -2.36
N HIS A 166 14.69 0.84 -1.07
CA HIS A 166 15.62 0.22 -0.15
C HIS A 166 15.02 -1.09 0.36
N THR A 167 15.74 -2.19 0.17
CA THR A 167 15.34 -3.52 0.63
C THR A 167 16.37 -4.04 1.63
N ASN A 168 15.90 -4.37 2.83
CA ASN A 168 16.65 -5.14 3.81
C ASN A 168 16.18 -6.59 3.80
N TYR A 169 17.13 -7.52 3.84
CA TYR A 169 16.85 -8.95 3.75
C TYR A 169 16.91 -9.62 5.13
N ARG A 170 16.20 -10.74 5.27
CA ARG A 170 16.09 -11.46 6.55
C ARG A 170 17.31 -12.30 6.92
N ASP A 171 18.21 -12.50 5.97
CA ASP A 171 19.46 -13.26 6.12
C ASP A 171 20.67 -12.33 6.01
N ASP A 172 21.87 -12.90 5.90
CA ASP A 172 23.12 -12.13 5.79
C ASP A 172 23.33 -11.50 4.39
N THR A 173 22.29 -11.48 3.54
CA THR A 173 22.33 -10.79 2.25
C THR A 173 22.45 -9.29 2.49
N LYS A 174 23.35 -8.64 1.73
CA LYS A 174 23.52 -7.19 1.81
C LYS A 174 22.25 -6.48 1.34
N ASP A 175 21.93 -5.37 1.99
CA ASP A 175 20.84 -4.49 1.61
C ASP A 175 20.97 -4.04 0.14
N SER A 176 19.83 -3.95 -0.54
CA SER A 176 19.74 -3.42 -1.91
C SER A 176 19.22 -1.98 -1.88
N ASN A 177 19.76 -1.15 -2.77
CA ASN A 177 19.31 0.22 -3.01
C ASN A 177 19.19 0.44 -4.51
N GLU A 178 18.00 0.80 -4.97
CA GLU A 178 17.71 0.93 -6.40
C GLU A 178 16.99 2.25 -6.68
N ILE A 179 17.36 2.90 -7.79
CA ILE A 179 16.60 4.02 -8.33
C ILE A 179 15.65 3.46 -9.38
N LEU A 180 14.36 3.79 -9.23
CA LEU A 180 13.30 3.32 -10.09
C LEU A 180 12.73 4.48 -10.91
N LEU A 181 12.61 4.28 -12.22
CA LEU A 181 11.77 5.12 -13.07
C LEU A 181 10.46 4.37 -13.30
N ILE A 182 9.33 4.99 -12.98
CA ILE A 182 8.01 4.35 -12.98
C ILE A 182 7.09 5.08 -13.95
N PRO A 183 7.13 4.76 -15.26
CA PRO A 183 6.11 5.22 -16.19
C PRO A 183 4.84 4.38 -16.02
N LYS A 184 3.70 5.07 -15.99
CA LYS A 184 2.38 4.45 -15.92
C LYS A 184 1.45 5.06 -16.96
N ALA A 185 0.62 4.21 -17.57
CA ALA A 185 -0.47 4.61 -18.44
C ALA A 185 -1.73 3.87 -18.01
N TYR A 186 -2.86 4.59 -17.99
CA TYR A 186 -4.14 4.02 -17.65
C TYR A 186 -5.21 4.51 -18.62
N LEU A 187 -6.01 3.56 -19.08
CA LEU A 187 -7.09 3.74 -20.04
C LEU A 187 -8.32 3.00 -19.52
N GLU A 188 -9.44 3.70 -19.39
CA GLU A 188 -10.73 3.10 -19.11
C GLU A 188 -11.76 3.61 -20.10
N LYS A 189 -12.52 2.68 -20.69
CA LYS A 189 -13.56 2.98 -21.66
C LYS A 189 -14.83 2.21 -21.31
N LYS A 190 -15.94 2.93 -21.25
CA LYS A 190 -17.27 2.34 -21.19
C LYS A 190 -17.64 1.83 -22.58
N VAL A 191 -17.97 0.54 -22.68
CA VAL A 191 -18.32 -0.12 -23.96
C VAL A 191 -19.83 -0.24 -24.10
N PHE A 192 -20.51 -0.54 -23.00
CA PHE A 192 -21.97 -0.63 -22.91
C PHE A 192 -22.46 0.06 -21.64
N LYS A 193 -23.78 0.23 -21.48
CA LYS A 193 -24.36 0.87 -20.27
C LYS A 193 -23.84 0.27 -18.96
N ASN A 194 -23.56 -1.04 -18.93
CA ASN A 194 -23.17 -1.79 -17.74
C ASN A 194 -21.78 -2.45 -17.88
N SER A 195 -21.00 -2.10 -18.90
CA SER A 195 -19.70 -2.74 -19.16
C SER A 195 -18.61 -1.71 -19.38
N ARG A 196 -17.53 -1.84 -18.59
CA ARG A 196 -16.31 -1.03 -18.71
C ARG A 196 -15.13 -1.95 -19.00
N ILE A 197 -14.22 -1.49 -19.84
CA ILE A 197 -12.90 -2.09 -20.04
C ILE A 197 -11.88 -1.11 -19.48
N SER A 198 -11.01 -1.60 -18.60
CA SER A 198 -9.87 -0.86 -18.09
C SER A 198 -8.57 -1.59 -18.45
N GLN A 199 -7.53 -0.80 -18.74
CA GLN A 199 -6.17 -1.24 -18.97
C GLN A 199 -5.23 -0.36 -18.16
N GLU A 200 -4.32 -0.99 -17.43
CA GLU A 200 -3.26 -0.33 -16.70
C GLU A 200 -1.93 -0.94 -17.14
N LEU A 201 -0.99 -0.08 -17.52
CA LEU A 201 0.37 -0.45 -17.87
C LEU A 201 1.31 0.30 -16.94
N ILE A 202 2.11 -0.44 -16.18
CA ILE A 202 3.17 0.10 -15.31
C ILE A 202 4.46 -0.63 -15.68
N LEU A 203 5.53 0.11 -15.92
CA LEU A 203 6.84 -0.49 -16.17
C LEU A 203 7.76 -0.20 -14.99
N TYR A 204 8.57 -1.19 -14.63
CA TYR A 204 9.67 -1.06 -13.67
C TYR A 204 10.98 -1.38 -14.38
N PRO A 205 11.47 -0.49 -15.27
CA PRO A 205 12.80 -0.65 -15.85
C PRO A 205 13.86 -0.68 -14.74
N SER A 206 14.60 -1.78 -14.64
CA SER A 206 15.79 -1.85 -13.81
C SER A 206 16.88 -0.98 -14.43
N LEU A 207 17.38 0.01 -13.69
CA LEU A 207 18.48 0.88 -14.13
C LEU A 207 19.87 0.36 -13.72
N THR A 208 19.97 -0.95 -13.45
CA THR A 208 21.20 -1.66 -13.03
C THR A 208 22.33 -1.53 -14.04
#